data_AF-A0A9X7V3I6-F1
#
_entry.id   AF-A0A9X7V3I6-F1
#
_cell.length_a   1.000
_cell.length_b   1.000
_cell.length_c   1.000
_cell.angle_alpha   90.00
_cell.angle_beta   90.00
_cell.angle_gamma   90.00
#
_symmetry.space_group_name_H-M   'P 1'
#
loop_
_entity.id
_entity.type
_entity.pdbx_description
1 polymer ?
#
loop_
_entity_poly.entity_id
_entity_poly.type
_entity_poly.pdbx_seq_one_letter_code
_entity_poly.pdbx_strand_id
1 'polypeptide(L)'
;MKRVVPSWWLWLLLLAHGLAQASWHETGTEPVALGGRWALLVDPDERLSVEDLERPGMAARFMTQQGNPGLGYRSGAVWLRLQLDRPAADIPIWWLDLQSSTLDEVVLYQRRADGSFRQAVAGDHRNSEAQDIHFRNPLFRLELPAEGSTTLYLRIKSHNPISFAMVLWPPERFISSIIRL
;
A
#
# COMPACT_ATOMS: atom_id res chain seq x y z
N MET A 1 24.37 -37.23 46.89
CA MET A 1 24.53 -35.77 47.09
C MET A 1 23.69 -35.04 46.06
N LYS A 2 22.66 -34.33 46.51
CA LYS A 2 21.74 -33.54 45.67
C LYS A 2 22.39 -32.18 45.40
N ARG A 3 22.59 -31.80 44.15
CA ARG A 3 22.99 -30.42 43.79
C ARG A 3 21.76 -29.66 43.30
N VAL A 4 21.54 -28.56 44.01
CA VAL A 4 20.36 -27.69 44.02
C VAL A 4 20.40 -26.77 42.81
N VAL A 5 19.25 -26.61 42.15
CA VAL A 5 19.04 -25.63 41.07
C VAL A 5 18.63 -24.30 41.72
N PRO A 6 19.23 -23.13 41.38
CA PRO A 6 18.72 -21.85 41.86
C PRO A 6 17.64 -21.31 40.92
N SER A 7 16.43 -21.15 41.49
CA SER A 7 15.24 -20.53 40.89
C SER A 7 15.18 -19.05 41.24
N TRP A 8 15.44 -18.18 40.26
CA TRP A 8 15.18 -16.74 40.16
C TRP A 8 15.78 -16.38 38.79
N TRP A 9 15.07 -15.91 37.76
CA TRP A 9 14.25 -14.71 37.64
C TRP A 9 13.06 -14.97 36.67
N LEU A 10 11.85 -15.06 37.23
CA LEU A 10 10.63 -14.65 36.54
C LEU A 10 10.63 -13.12 36.59
N TRP A 11 10.81 -12.43 35.47
CA TRP A 11 10.25 -11.10 35.12
C TRP A 11 10.79 -10.69 33.73
N LEU A 12 10.03 -11.02 32.69
CA LEU A 12 9.93 -10.21 31.46
C LEU A 12 8.54 -10.46 30.88
N LEU A 13 7.54 -10.11 31.69
CA LEU A 13 6.25 -9.69 31.16
C LEU A 13 6.45 -8.35 30.45
N LEU A 14 5.70 -8.20 29.35
CA LEU A 14 5.36 -6.95 28.64
C LEU A 14 6.40 -6.41 27.66
N LEU A 15 6.25 -6.79 26.39
CA LEU A 15 6.01 -5.83 25.30
C LEU A 15 5.66 -6.55 23.98
N ALA A 16 4.71 -7.50 24.01
CA ALA A 16 3.87 -7.69 22.82
C ALA A 16 2.79 -6.62 22.87
N HIS A 17 3.18 -5.35 22.72
CA HIS A 17 2.20 -4.36 22.29
C HIS A 17 1.80 -4.82 20.91
N GLY A 18 0.58 -5.34 20.80
CA GLY A 18 -0.08 -5.40 19.51
C GLY A 18 0.18 -4.05 18.85
N LEU A 19 0.71 -4.08 17.63
CA LEU A 19 0.52 -2.95 16.75
C LEU A 19 -0.98 -2.80 16.67
N ALA A 20 -1.54 -1.90 17.48
CA ALA A 20 -2.83 -1.32 17.20
C ALA A 20 -2.61 -0.61 15.87
N GLN A 21 -2.77 -1.36 14.79
CA GLN A 21 -2.93 -0.81 13.47
C GLN A 21 -4.17 0.06 13.61
N ALA A 22 -3.99 1.36 13.40
CA ALA A 22 -5.12 2.27 13.29
C ALA A 22 -6.00 1.72 12.16
N SER A 23 -7.10 1.08 12.54
CA SER A 23 -8.18 0.71 11.65
C SER A 23 -8.98 1.98 11.38
N TRP A 24 -8.92 2.46 10.16
CA TRP A 24 -9.62 3.64 9.69
C TRP A 24 -11.01 3.28 9.17
N HIS A 25 -12.02 3.83 9.83
CA HIS A 25 -13.39 3.81 9.34
C HIS A 25 -13.68 5.08 8.53
N GLU A 26 -13.83 4.95 7.21
CA GLU A 26 -14.35 6.01 6.35
C GLU A 26 -15.48 5.46 5.48
N THR A 27 -16.62 6.16 5.49
CA THR A 27 -17.88 5.77 4.86
C THR A 27 -17.77 5.68 3.33
N GLY A 28 -18.25 4.59 2.74
CA GLY A 28 -17.89 4.12 1.41
C GLY A 28 -18.55 4.76 0.20
N THR A 29 -18.99 6.01 0.32
CA THR A 29 -19.70 6.72 -0.74
C THR A 29 -18.93 7.89 -1.33
N GLU A 30 -17.83 8.30 -0.68
CA GLU A 30 -17.06 9.48 -1.05
C GLU A 30 -15.57 9.13 -1.30
N PRO A 31 -14.86 9.98 -2.06
CA PRO A 31 -13.43 9.79 -2.29
C PRO A 31 -12.63 10.02 -1.01
N VAL A 32 -11.64 9.17 -0.78
CA VAL A 32 -10.79 9.19 0.41
C VAL A 32 -9.37 9.54 0.03
N ALA A 33 -8.86 10.67 0.54
CA ALA A 33 -7.46 11.04 0.37
C ALA A 33 -6.56 10.20 1.29
N LEU A 34 -5.51 9.59 0.75
CA LEU A 34 -4.60 8.70 1.48
C LEU A 34 -3.30 9.39 1.93
N GLY A 35 -3.26 10.73 1.89
CA GLY A 35 -2.13 11.51 2.37
C GLY A 35 -1.81 11.19 3.84
N GLY A 36 -0.55 10.93 4.15
CA GLY A 36 -0.06 10.58 5.48
C GLY A 36 -0.42 9.16 5.95
N ARG A 37 -1.02 8.32 5.09
CA ARG A 37 -1.46 6.95 5.40
C ARG A 37 -0.68 5.90 4.64
N TRP A 38 0.64 6.09 4.58
CA TRP A 38 1.54 5.21 3.83
C TRP A 38 2.94 5.21 4.44
N ALA A 39 3.70 4.16 4.14
CA ALA A 39 5.10 4.05 4.54
C ALA A 39 6.00 3.78 3.33
N LEU A 40 7.24 4.26 3.40
CA LEU A 40 8.22 4.20 2.33
C LEU A 40 9.34 3.21 2.66
N LEU A 41 9.75 2.44 1.66
CA LEU A 41 11.02 1.71 1.62
C LEU A 41 11.70 2.02 0.28
N VAL A 42 12.98 2.37 0.30
CA VAL A 42 13.76 2.64 -0.92
C VAL A 42 14.53 1.37 -1.31
N ASP A 43 14.50 1.02 -2.60
CA ASP A 43 15.15 -0.16 -3.20
C ASP A 43 16.00 0.28 -4.41
N PRO A 44 17.16 0.92 -4.17
CA PRO A 44 17.94 1.55 -5.21
C PRO A 44 18.57 0.54 -6.19
N ASP A 45 18.75 -0.71 -5.76
CA ASP A 45 19.33 -1.79 -6.56
C ASP A 45 18.26 -2.67 -7.24
N GLU A 46 16.97 -2.38 -7.00
CA GLU A 46 15.83 -3.09 -7.58
C GLU A 46 15.80 -4.60 -7.28
N ARG A 47 16.23 -5.01 -6.08
CA ARG A 47 16.42 -6.43 -5.74
C ARG A 47 15.29 -7.02 -4.92
N LEU A 48 14.37 -6.21 -4.41
CA LEU A 48 13.31 -6.68 -3.53
C LEU A 48 12.14 -7.23 -4.34
N SER A 49 11.65 -8.41 -3.94
CA SER A 49 10.34 -8.94 -4.34
C SER A 49 9.27 -8.50 -3.34
N VAL A 50 7.99 -8.62 -3.70
CA VAL A 50 6.90 -8.29 -2.76
C VAL A 50 6.89 -9.24 -1.55
N GLU A 51 7.30 -10.50 -1.74
CA GLU A 51 7.42 -11.49 -0.68
C GLU A 51 8.50 -11.12 0.34
N ASP A 52 9.57 -10.45 -0.10
CA ASP A 52 10.61 -9.97 0.80
C ASP A 52 10.08 -8.92 1.79
N LEU A 53 9.10 -8.11 1.38
CA LEU A 53 8.58 -6.98 2.15
C LEU A 53 7.79 -7.40 3.38
N GLU A 54 7.29 -8.63 3.41
CA GLU A 54 6.56 -9.19 4.55
C GLU A 54 7.47 -9.82 5.60
N ARG A 55 8.75 -10.08 5.28
CA ARG A 55 9.71 -10.62 6.25
C ARG A 55 9.90 -9.61 7.38
N PRO A 56 9.89 -10.01 8.67
CA PRO A 56 9.92 -9.07 9.79
C PRO A 56 11.02 -8.00 9.71
N GLY A 57 12.23 -8.40 9.33
CA GLY A 57 13.37 -7.50 9.17
C GLY A 57 13.20 -6.47 8.04
N MET A 58 12.46 -6.80 6.97
CA MET A 58 12.17 -5.86 5.89
C MET A 58 10.94 -5.01 6.21
N ALA A 59 9.90 -5.62 6.76
CA ALA A 59 8.67 -4.95 7.17
C ALA A 59 8.94 -3.81 8.18
N ALA A 60 9.95 -3.97 9.04
CA ALA A 60 10.39 -2.98 10.02
C ALA A 60 11.18 -1.80 9.40
N ARG A 61 11.65 -1.93 8.15
CA ARG A 61 12.40 -0.86 7.46
C ARG A 61 11.49 0.17 6.78
N PHE A 62 10.19 -0.10 6.69
CA PHE A 62 9.22 0.86 6.17
C PHE A 62 9.09 2.07 7.10
N MET A 63 9.32 3.26 6.58
CA MET A 63 9.21 4.52 7.32
C MET A 63 7.89 5.20 6.99
N THR A 64 7.00 5.37 7.98
CA THR A 64 5.75 6.11 7.81
C THR A 64 6.02 7.53 7.32
N GLN A 65 5.23 7.98 6.35
CA GLN A 65 5.35 9.29 5.73
C GLN A 65 4.15 10.16 6.07
N GLN A 66 4.32 11.48 5.94
CA GLN A 66 3.26 12.47 6.15
C GLN A 66 2.85 13.06 4.80
N GLY A 67 1.57 13.44 4.67
CA GLY A 67 1.05 14.05 3.45
C GLY A 67 1.16 13.17 2.21
N ASN A 68 1.12 13.79 1.04
CA ASN A 68 1.20 13.11 -0.24
C ASN A 68 2.66 12.72 -0.59
N PRO A 69 2.87 11.63 -1.35
CA PRO A 69 4.17 11.31 -1.93
C PRO A 69 4.79 12.49 -2.68
N GLY A 70 5.93 12.96 -2.19
CA GLY A 70 6.75 14.03 -2.78
C GLY A 70 8.21 13.63 -2.69
N LEU A 71 8.58 12.57 -3.40
CA LEU A 71 9.90 11.95 -3.29
C LEU A 71 10.92 12.65 -4.20
N GLY A 72 10.51 13.20 -5.33
CA GLY A 72 11.44 13.73 -6.33
C GLY A 72 12.12 12.59 -7.09
N TYR A 73 13.35 12.82 -7.58
CA TYR A 73 14.09 11.79 -8.32
C TYR A 73 14.58 10.67 -7.42
N ARG A 74 14.49 9.43 -7.90
CA ARG A 74 14.99 8.23 -7.22
C ARG A 74 15.71 7.35 -8.22
N SER A 75 16.88 6.85 -7.85
CA SER A 75 17.52 5.74 -8.55
C SER A 75 16.83 4.44 -8.15
N GLY A 76 16.62 3.53 -9.11
CA GLY A 76 15.98 2.24 -8.87
C GLY A 76 14.49 2.39 -8.53
N ALA A 77 14.01 1.57 -7.59
CA ALA A 77 12.60 1.53 -7.21
C ALA A 77 12.35 2.11 -5.82
N VAL A 78 11.13 2.58 -5.60
CA VAL A 78 10.58 2.81 -4.27
C VAL A 78 9.37 1.94 -4.04
N TRP A 79 9.22 1.49 -2.80
CA TRP A 79 8.09 0.71 -2.32
C TRP A 79 7.27 1.55 -1.36
N LEU A 80 5.99 1.71 -1.67
CA LEU A 80 5.01 2.26 -0.75
C LEU A 80 4.20 1.12 -0.16
N ARG A 81 4.00 1.12 1.16
CA ARG A 81 3.08 0.22 1.86
C ARG A 81 1.89 1.02 2.37
N LEU A 82 0.69 0.55 2.04
CA LEU A 82 -0.57 1.06 2.57
C LEU A 82 -1.29 -0.06 3.33
N GLN A 83 -2.02 0.32 4.37
CA GLN A 83 -2.94 -0.56 5.07
C GLN A 83 -4.31 0.09 4.96
N LEU A 84 -5.22 -0.61 4.29
CA LEU A 84 -6.57 -0.16 4.05
C LEU A 84 -7.53 -1.08 4.76
N ASP A 85 -8.45 -0.51 5.49
CA ASP A 85 -9.61 -1.20 6.03
C ASP A 85 -10.87 -0.50 5.54
N ARG A 86 -11.96 -1.27 5.48
CA ARG A 86 -13.22 -0.79 4.96
C ARG A 86 -14.35 -1.23 5.90
N PRO A 87 -15.23 -0.33 6.32
CA PRO A 87 -16.48 -0.71 6.98
C PRO A 87 -17.27 -1.73 6.14
N ALA A 88 -17.77 -2.80 6.77
CA ALA A 88 -18.52 -3.85 6.08
C ALA A 88 -19.73 -3.32 5.27
N ALA A 89 -20.32 -2.21 5.71
CA ALA A 89 -21.46 -1.55 5.07
C ALA A 89 -21.13 -0.92 3.69
N ASP A 90 -19.86 -0.76 3.36
CA ASP A 90 -19.44 -0.10 2.12
C ASP A 90 -19.40 -1.05 0.91
N ILE A 91 -19.13 -0.50 -0.27
CA ILE A 91 -18.92 -1.31 -1.47
C ILE A 91 -17.55 -2.02 -1.42
N PRO A 92 -17.44 -3.27 -1.91
CA PRO A 92 -16.17 -4.01 -1.86
C PRO A 92 -15.16 -3.54 -2.91
N ILE A 93 -15.61 -2.84 -3.96
CA ILE A 93 -14.76 -2.44 -5.09
C ILE A 93 -14.44 -0.95 -4.99
N TRP A 94 -13.15 -0.65 -5.01
CA TRP A 94 -12.62 0.70 -4.96
C TRP A 94 -11.54 0.89 -6.01
N TRP A 95 -11.33 2.13 -6.46
CA TRP A 95 -10.25 2.48 -7.38
C TRP A 95 -9.20 3.33 -6.68
N LEU A 96 -7.94 2.92 -6.74
CA LEU A 96 -6.81 3.69 -6.25
C LEU A 96 -6.23 4.52 -7.39
N ASP A 97 -6.41 5.83 -7.33
CA ASP A 97 -5.91 6.83 -8.27
C ASP A 97 -4.62 7.46 -7.73
N LEU A 98 -3.51 7.27 -8.44
CA LEU A 98 -2.27 8.02 -8.21
C LEU A 98 -2.27 9.20 -9.17
N GLN A 99 -2.51 10.40 -8.65
CA GLN A 99 -2.76 11.62 -9.43
C GLN A 99 -1.48 12.22 -10.05
N SER A 100 -0.82 11.44 -10.91
CA SER A 100 0.31 11.86 -11.72
C SER A 100 0.38 11.02 -12.99
N SER A 101 0.32 11.69 -14.14
CA SER A 101 0.42 11.05 -15.45
C SER A 101 1.86 10.88 -15.93
N THR A 102 2.86 11.18 -15.09
CA THR A 102 4.30 11.13 -15.45
C THR A 102 5.03 9.99 -14.76
N LEU A 103 4.31 9.09 -14.10
CA LEU A 103 4.89 7.92 -13.47
C LEU A 103 5.10 6.84 -14.52
N ASP A 104 6.36 6.48 -14.77
CA ASP A 104 6.71 5.55 -15.85
C ASP A 104 6.16 4.14 -15.63
N GLU A 105 6.40 3.57 -14.44
CA GLU A 105 6.01 2.22 -14.08
C GLU A 105 5.54 2.18 -12.62
N VAL A 106 4.29 1.77 -12.43
CA VAL A 106 3.70 1.49 -11.12
C VAL A 106 3.14 0.08 -11.13
N VAL A 107 3.62 -0.74 -10.20
CA VAL A 107 3.11 -2.09 -9.98
C VAL A 107 2.43 -2.14 -8.62
N LEU A 108 1.13 -2.44 -8.63
CA LEU A 108 0.36 -2.72 -7.43
C LEU A 108 0.44 -4.21 -7.11
N TYR A 109 0.72 -4.52 -5.85
CA TYR A 109 0.54 -5.83 -5.26
C TYR A 109 -0.50 -5.75 -4.14
N GLN A 110 -1.60 -6.48 -4.29
CA GLN A 110 -2.65 -6.61 -3.28
C GLN A 110 -2.61 -8.01 -2.68
N ARG A 111 -2.45 -8.11 -1.36
CA ARG A 111 -2.48 -9.40 -0.67
C ARG A 111 -3.89 -10.00 -0.73
N ARG A 112 -3.99 -11.25 -1.19
CA ARG A 112 -5.23 -12.04 -1.18
C ARG A 112 -5.35 -12.85 0.11
N ALA A 113 -6.56 -13.30 0.41
CA ALA A 113 -6.85 -14.13 1.58
C ALA A 113 -6.12 -15.49 1.58
N ASP A 114 -5.80 -16.03 0.40
CA ASP A 114 -5.02 -17.27 0.24
C ASP A 114 -3.51 -17.08 0.48
N GLY A 115 -3.08 -15.85 0.75
CA GLY A 115 -1.69 -15.51 0.97
C GLY A 115 -0.90 -15.18 -0.31
N SER A 116 -1.49 -15.27 -1.49
CA SER A 116 -0.88 -14.82 -2.75
C SER A 116 -0.99 -13.30 -2.94
N PHE A 117 -0.25 -12.76 -3.91
CA PHE A 117 -0.42 -11.38 -4.36
C PHE A 117 -1.15 -11.32 -5.70
N ARG A 118 -2.13 -10.43 -5.80
CA ARG A 118 -2.63 -9.94 -7.09
C ARG A 118 -1.72 -8.83 -7.57
N GLN A 119 -1.19 -8.97 -8.77
CA GLN A 119 -0.39 -7.93 -9.42
C GLN A 119 -1.23 -7.18 -10.46
N ALA A 120 -1.09 -5.86 -10.51
CA ALA A 120 -1.60 -5.01 -11.57
C ALA A 120 -0.55 -3.96 -11.96
N VAL A 121 -0.49 -3.57 -13.23
CA VAL A 121 0.54 -2.65 -13.74
C VAL A 121 -0.13 -1.46 -14.42
N ALA A 122 0.39 -0.26 -14.17
CA ALA A 122 0.02 0.98 -14.86
C ALA A 122 1.24 1.91 -14.96
N GLY A 123 1.11 3.04 -15.67
CA GLY A 123 2.17 4.02 -15.90
C GLY A 123 2.12 4.57 -17.32
N ASP A 124 2.92 5.59 -17.61
CA ASP A 124 2.97 6.21 -18.94
C ASP A 124 3.81 5.40 -19.95
N HIS A 125 4.74 4.59 -19.45
CA HIS A 125 5.58 3.71 -20.23
C HIS A 125 5.08 2.27 -20.12
N ARG A 126 3.90 1.96 -20.69
CA ARG A 126 3.68 0.61 -21.28
C ARG A 126 2.34 0.37 -21.97
N ASN A 127 2.49 -0.40 -23.05
CA ASN A 127 1.47 -1.08 -23.83
C ASN A 127 1.06 -2.41 -23.13
N SER A 128 0.67 -2.35 -21.85
CA SER A 128 0.47 -3.56 -21.04
C SER A 128 -0.99 -4.02 -21.05
N GLU A 129 -1.27 -5.15 -21.69
CA GLU A 129 -2.54 -5.89 -21.56
C GLU A 129 -2.85 -6.35 -20.11
N ALA A 130 -1.90 -6.17 -19.19
CA ALA A 130 -2.05 -6.44 -17.76
C ALA A 130 -2.62 -5.25 -16.95
N GLN A 131 -3.03 -4.17 -17.62
CA GLN A 131 -3.64 -3.02 -16.97
C GLN A 131 -5.15 -3.24 -16.80
N ASP A 132 -5.62 -3.30 -15.55
CA ASP A 132 -7.06 -3.48 -15.26
C ASP A 132 -7.91 -2.30 -15.78
N ILE A 133 -7.37 -1.08 -15.73
CA ILE A 133 -8.08 0.15 -16.11
C ILE A 133 -7.13 1.09 -16.87
N HIS A 134 -7.40 1.33 -18.15
CA HIS A 134 -6.66 2.30 -18.95
C HIS A 134 -7.11 3.73 -18.63
N PHE A 135 -6.22 4.51 -18.01
CA PHE A 135 -6.44 5.91 -17.69
C PHE A 135 -5.12 6.67 -17.70
N ARG A 136 -5.16 8.01 -17.88
CA ARG A 136 -3.96 8.85 -17.98
C ARG A 136 -3.09 8.82 -16.71
N ASN A 137 -3.73 8.61 -15.56
CA ASN A 137 -3.07 8.42 -14.27
C ASN A 137 -3.03 6.91 -13.97
N PRO A 138 -2.00 6.40 -13.27
CA PRO A 138 -2.06 5.05 -12.72
C PRO A 138 -3.30 4.87 -11.84
N LEU A 139 -4.20 4.00 -12.29
CA LEU A 139 -5.50 3.75 -11.69
C LEU A 139 -5.69 2.24 -11.53
N PHE A 140 -5.92 1.79 -10.30
CA PHE A 140 -5.98 0.37 -9.98
C PHE A 140 -7.33 0.02 -9.36
N ARG A 141 -8.00 -1.00 -9.90
CA ARG A 141 -9.14 -1.63 -9.21
C ARG A 141 -8.62 -2.33 -7.96
N LEU A 142 -9.35 -2.26 -6.85
CA LEU A 142 -9.08 -2.95 -5.60
C LEU A 142 -10.32 -3.72 -5.16
N GLU A 143 -10.10 -4.88 -4.56
CA GLU A 143 -11.15 -5.65 -3.87
C GLU A 143 -10.86 -5.62 -2.37
N LEU A 144 -11.64 -4.85 -1.61
CA LEU A 144 -11.48 -4.70 -0.17
C LEU A 144 -12.50 -5.59 0.57
N PRO A 145 -12.06 -6.59 1.34
CA PRO A 145 -12.95 -7.45 2.11
C PRO A 145 -13.75 -6.64 3.13
N ALA A 146 -14.91 -7.17 3.55
CA ALA A 146 -15.79 -6.52 4.51
C ALA A 146 -15.20 -6.43 5.93
N GLU A 147 -14.21 -7.28 6.22
CA GLU A 147 -13.52 -7.34 7.51
C GLU A 147 -12.02 -7.48 7.30
N GLY A 148 -11.25 -6.93 8.24
CA GLY A 148 -9.80 -6.99 8.26
C GLY A 148 -9.11 -5.86 7.48
N SER A 149 -7.79 -5.80 7.64
CA SER A 149 -6.94 -4.85 6.93
C SER A 149 -6.32 -5.50 5.70
N THR A 150 -6.45 -4.84 4.56
CA THR A 150 -5.77 -5.18 3.31
C THR A 150 -4.46 -4.43 3.24
N THR A 151 -3.35 -5.15 3.14
CA THR A 151 -2.05 -4.53 2.84
C THR A 151 -1.86 -4.44 1.33
N LEU A 152 -1.52 -3.23 0.88
CA LEU A 152 -1.11 -2.94 -0.49
C LEU A 152 0.37 -2.56 -0.52
N TYR A 153 1.07 -3.03 -1.55
CA TYR A 153 2.40 -2.57 -1.89
C TYR A 153 2.39 -1.96 -3.30
N LEU A 154 2.94 -0.77 -3.44
CA LEU A 154 3.18 -0.14 -4.75
C LEU A 154 4.69 -0.11 -4.98
N ARG A 155 5.15 -0.73 -6.07
CA ARG A 155 6.50 -0.54 -6.58
C ARG A 155 6.46 0.54 -7.65
N ILE A 156 7.24 1.60 -7.47
CA ILE A 156 7.27 2.74 -8.40
C ILE A 156 8.70 2.91 -8.92
N LYS A 157 8.81 3.01 -10.24
CA LYS A 157 10.03 3.38 -10.97
C LYS A 157 9.68 4.47 -11.96
N SER A 158 10.43 5.56 -11.96
CA SER A 158 10.20 6.67 -12.89
C SER A 158 11.48 7.43 -13.14
N HIS A 159 11.68 7.87 -14.39
CA HIS A 159 12.75 8.80 -14.74
C HIS A 159 12.37 10.26 -14.43
N ASN A 160 11.08 10.52 -14.17
CA ASN A 160 10.55 11.79 -13.73
C ASN A 160 10.55 11.90 -12.19
N PRO A 161 10.40 13.13 -11.64
CA PRO A 161 10.16 13.29 -10.22
C PRO A 161 8.92 12.51 -9.75
N ILE A 162 9.08 11.69 -8.72
CA ILE A 162 7.96 10.98 -8.09
C ILE A 162 7.24 11.96 -7.15
N SER A 163 6.12 12.49 -7.59
CA SER A 163 5.24 13.36 -6.80
C SER A 163 3.79 13.19 -7.25
N PHE A 164 2.89 12.84 -6.31
CA PHE A 164 1.49 12.57 -6.62
C PHE A 164 0.62 12.58 -5.37
N ALA A 165 -0.68 12.86 -5.52
CA ALA A 165 -1.68 12.55 -4.49
C ALA A 165 -2.22 11.13 -4.69
N MET A 166 -2.62 10.49 -3.60
CA MET A 166 -3.31 9.19 -3.64
C MET A 166 -4.74 9.36 -3.16
N VAL A 167 -5.70 8.90 -3.95
CA VAL A 167 -7.12 8.95 -3.62
C VAL A 167 -7.76 7.60 -3.89
N LEU A 168 -8.52 7.11 -2.93
CA LEU A 168 -9.37 5.93 -3.07
C LEU A 168 -10.78 6.38 -3.46
N TRP A 169 -11.31 5.86 -4.56
CA TRP A 169 -12.58 6.26 -5.13
C TRP A 169 -13.58 5.12 -5.18
N PRO A 170 -14.86 5.38 -4.86
CA PRO A 170 -15.95 4.56 -5.37
C PRO A 170 -15.98 4.69 -6.91
N PRO A 171 -16.07 3.59 -7.68
CA PRO A 171 -15.98 3.64 -9.15
C PRO A 171 -16.96 4.63 -9.81
N GLU A 172 -18.22 4.65 -9.35
CA GLU A 172 -19.25 5.56 -9.90
C GLU A 172 -18.93 7.03 -9.63
N ARG A 173 -18.31 7.35 -8.48
CA ARG A 173 -17.89 8.71 -8.14
C ARG A 173 -16.72 9.15 -9.01
N PHE A 174 -15.76 8.26 -9.25
CA PHE A 174 -14.65 8.55 -10.14
C PHE A 174 -15.14 8.86 -11.56
N ILE A 175 -15.98 7.99 -12.14
CA ILE A 175 -16.55 8.17 -13.49
C ILE A 175 -17.30 9.50 -13.56
N SER A 176 -18.11 9.81 -12.54
CA SER A 176 -18.83 11.09 -12.47
C SER A 176 -17.89 12.31 -12.39
N SER A 177 -16.74 12.18 -11.71
CA SER A 177 -15.77 13.27 -11.59
C SER A 177 -15.04 13.59 -12.90
N ILE A 178 -14.79 12.60 -13.75
CA ILE A 178 -14.06 12.80 -15.01
C ILE A 178 -14.95 13.32 -16.15
N ILE A 179 -16.26 13.07 -16.10
CA ILE A 179 -17.22 13.56 -17.11
C ILE A 179 -17.54 15.05 -16.91
N ARG A 180 -17.33 15.58 -15.70
CA ARG A 180 -17.61 16.99 -15.36
C ARG A 180 -16.44 17.94 -15.66
N LEU A 181 -15.34 17.44 -16.22
CA LEU A 181 -14.20 18.22 -16.70
C LEU A 181 -14.38 18.60 -18.16
#